data_AF-A0A7R9P1U1-F1
#
_entry.id   AF-A0A7R9P1U1-F1
#
_cell.length_a   1.000
_cell.length_b   1.000
_cell.length_c   1.000
_cell.angle_alpha   90.00
_cell.angle_beta   90.00
_cell.angle_gamma   90.00
#
_symmetry.space_group_name_H-M   'P 1'
#
loop_
_entity.id
_entity.type
_entity.pdbx_description
1 polymer ?
#
loop_
_entity_poly.entity_id
_entity_poly.type
_entity_poly.pdbx_seq_one_letter_code
_entity_poly.pdbx_strand_id
1 'polypeptide(L)'
;TNDAFVTITLGKLKFQTSVKEKSPPDVDWNEECELLIPKQGNTAEVVLTVLHRNFLAVDEFLGVLNIPLKDFDVYERPRIRWYPLQNKPGKEKTKPRGELEVRIGFIVKAGSLIDLSKKEKNKSSLGHLSQMASSV
;
A
#
# COMPACT_ATOMS: atom_id res chain seq x y z
N THR A 1 -18.10 12.89 17.98
CA THR A 1 -18.21 11.46 17.62
C THR A 1 -18.04 11.35 16.13
N ASN A 2 -17.24 10.40 15.65
CA ASN A 2 -16.93 10.26 14.23
C ASN A 2 -17.95 9.35 13.54
N ASP A 3 -18.24 9.61 12.27
CA ASP A 3 -18.78 8.62 11.35
C ASP A 3 -17.61 7.98 10.59
N ALA A 4 -17.05 6.88 11.09
CA ALA A 4 -15.74 6.40 10.69
C ALA A 4 -15.79 5.37 9.55
N PHE A 5 -14.84 5.45 8.63
CA PHE A 5 -14.61 4.42 7.60
C PHE A 5 -13.15 4.37 7.19
N VAL A 6 -12.77 3.29 6.51
CA VAL A 6 -11.40 3.08 6.03
C VAL A 6 -11.40 2.97 4.51
N THR A 7 -10.47 3.65 3.86
CA THR A 7 -10.12 3.40 2.46
C THR A 7 -8.86 2.56 2.40
N ILE A 8 -8.88 1.51 1.58
CA ILE A 8 -7.77 0.57 1.41
C ILE A 8 -7.31 0.67 -0.03
N THR A 9 -6.04 1.00 -0.27
CA THR A 9 -5.52 1.22 -1.62
C THR A 9 -4.25 0.45 -1.88
N LEU A 10 -4.10 0.00 -3.13
CA LEU A 10 -2.88 -0.62 -3.64
C LEU A 10 -2.70 -0.17 -5.09
N GLY A 11 -1.72 0.71 -5.33
CA GLY A 11 -1.54 1.34 -6.64
C GLY A 11 -2.79 2.11 -7.08
N LYS A 12 -3.45 1.64 -8.14
CA LYS A 12 -4.70 2.26 -8.67
C LYS A 12 -5.98 1.63 -8.11
N LEU A 13 -5.85 0.52 -7.37
CA LEU A 13 -7.01 -0.16 -6.80
C LEU A 13 -7.39 0.47 -5.48
N LYS A 14 -8.69 0.59 -5.24
CA LYS A 14 -9.27 1.16 -4.03
C LYS A 14 -10.47 0.33 -3.60
N PHE A 15 -10.53 0.05 -2.31
CA PHE A 15 -11.69 -0.45 -1.60
C PHE A 15 -12.05 0.55 -0.50
N GLN A 16 -13.30 0.54 -0.06
CA GLN A 16 -13.79 1.34 1.05
C GLN A 16 -14.70 0.47 1.90
N THR A 17 -14.49 0.50 3.21
CA THR A 17 -15.39 -0.19 4.14
C THR A 17 -16.75 0.52 4.21
N SER A 18 -17.71 -0.13 4.88
CA SER A 18 -18.89 0.56 5.38
C SER A 18 -18.53 1.71 6.32
N VAL A 19 -19.41 2.72 6.39
CA VAL A 19 -19.32 3.81 7.36
C VAL A 19 -20.00 3.36 8.65
N LYS A 20 -19.28 3.49 9.77
CA LYS A 20 -19.81 3.27 11.12
C LYS A 20 -20.24 4.61 11.68
N GLU A 21 -21.53 4.90 11.60
CA GLU A 21 -22.09 6.15 12.13
C GLU A 21 -21.96 6.22 13.66
N LYS A 22 -21.71 7.43 14.17
CA LYS A 22 -21.57 7.71 15.61
C LYS A 22 -20.63 6.71 16.31
N SER A 23 -19.51 6.43 15.65
CA SER A 23 -18.49 5.48 16.07
C SER A 23 -18.02 5.75 17.51
N PRO A 24 -17.98 4.71 18.37
CA PRO A 24 -17.25 4.75 19.64
C PRO A 24 -15.73 4.78 19.38
N PRO A 25 -14.89 4.89 20.44
CA PRO A 25 -13.44 4.86 20.29
C PRO A 25 -12.91 3.60 19.59
N ASP A 26 -13.49 2.44 19.90
CA ASP A 26 -13.13 1.14 19.32
C ASP A 26 -14.13 0.74 18.25
N VAL A 27 -13.69 0.61 16.99
CA VAL A 27 -14.58 0.40 15.84
C VAL A 27 -14.26 -0.91 15.13
N ASP A 28 -15.27 -1.76 14.96
CA ASP A 28 -15.15 -3.04 14.27
C ASP A 28 -15.81 -3.00 12.89
N TRP A 29 -15.00 -3.09 11.83
CA TRP A 29 -15.49 -3.23 10.45
C TRP A 29 -15.69 -4.69 10.06
N ASN A 30 -14.71 -5.57 10.35
CA ASN A 30 -14.72 -6.98 9.95
C ASN A 30 -14.99 -7.20 8.45
N GLU A 31 -14.45 -6.31 7.62
CA GLU A 31 -14.59 -6.34 6.16
C GLU A 31 -13.27 -6.76 5.49
N GLU A 32 -13.36 -7.43 4.34
CA GLU A 32 -12.22 -7.90 3.56
C GLU A 32 -12.32 -7.49 2.09
N CYS A 33 -11.18 -7.39 1.42
CA CYS A 33 -11.10 -7.14 -0.02
C CYS A 33 -9.86 -7.81 -0.64
N GLU A 34 -9.96 -8.18 -1.91
CA GLU A 34 -8.80 -8.60 -2.72
C GLU A 34 -8.30 -7.45 -3.59
N LEU A 35 -7.00 -7.16 -3.54
CA LEU A 35 -6.35 -6.15 -4.39
C LEU A 35 -5.25 -6.83 -5.22
N LEU A 36 -5.28 -6.61 -6.54
CA LEU A 36 -4.26 -7.15 -7.43
C LEU A 36 -2.92 -6.44 -7.22
N ILE A 37 -1.88 -7.21 -6.90
CA ILE A 37 -0.52 -6.68 -6.79
C ILE A 37 -0.03 -6.24 -8.19
N PRO A 38 0.47 -5.00 -8.35
CA PRO A 38 1.02 -4.54 -9.62
C PRO A 38 2.17 -5.44 -10.09
N LYS A 39 2.15 -5.84 -11.37
CA LYS A 39 3.20 -6.70 -11.97
C LYS A 39 4.56 -5.99 -12.14
N GLN A 40 4.59 -4.66 -12.04
CA GLN A 40 5.77 -3.83 -12.25
C GLN A 40 6.02 -2.95 -11.04
N GLY A 41 7.27 -2.92 -10.56
CA GLY A 41 7.71 -2.15 -9.40
C GLY A 41 7.85 -3.02 -8.15
N ASN A 42 9.01 -2.96 -7.48
CA ASN A 42 9.31 -3.77 -6.29
C ASN A 42 8.89 -3.09 -4.96
N THR A 43 8.10 -2.02 -5.02
CA THR A 43 7.79 -1.17 -3.87
C THR A 43 6.28 -1.00 -3.65
N ALA A 44 5.48 -2.02 -3.98
CA ALA A 44 4.05 -1.97 -3.74
C ALA A 44 3.76 -1.87 -2.22
N GLU A 45 2.85 -0.98 -1.85
CA GLU A 45 2.46 -0.69 -0.48
C GLU A 45 0.93 -0.67 -0.39
N VAL A 46 0.38 -1.33 0.62
CA VAL A 46 -1.04 -1.18 0.95
C VAL A 46 -1.17 0.03 1.87
N VAL A 47 -1.97 1.00 1.43
CA VAL A 47 -2.25 2.21 2.19
C VAL A 47 -3.68 2.17 2.70
N LEU A 48 -3.84 2.16 4.02
CA LEU A 48 -5.13 2.23 4.72
C LEU A 48 -5.28 3.63 5.31
N THR A 49 -6.31 4.37 4.90
CA THR A 49 -6.60 5.71 5.45
C THR A 49 -7.92 5.69 6.19
N VAL A 50 -7.87 6.02 7.47
CA VAL A 50 -9.04 6.15 8.36
C VAL A 50 -9.57 7.57 8.26
N LEU A 51 -10.88 7.68 8.04
CA LEU A 51 -11.56 8.92 7.70
C LEU A 51 -12.85 9.06 8.53
N HIS A 52 -13.21 10.30 8.82
CA HIS A 52 -14.56 10.68 9.26
C HIS A 52 -15.36 11.18 8.05
N ARG A 53 -16.52 10.57 7.82
CA ARG A 53 -17.48 10.98 6.79
C ARG A 53 -18.03 12.37 7.11
N ASN A 54 -17.81 13.31 6.20
CA ASN A 54 -18.42 14.63 6.29
C ASN A 54 -19.50 14.77 5.20
N PHE A 55 -20.72 15.16 5.59
CA PHE A 55 -21.85 15.24 4.66
C PHE A 55 -21.84 16.52 3.83
N LEU A 56 -21.24 17.59 4.34
CA LEU A 56 -21.28 18.93 3.73
C LEU A 56 -19.90 19.41 3.27
N ALA A 57 -18.85 18.65 3.56
CA ALA A 57 -17.48 18.95 3.17
C ALA A 57 -16.74 17.67 2.78
N VAL A 58 -15.45 17.82 2.48
CA VAL A 58 -14.57 16.66 2.24
C VAL A 58 -14.38 15.89 3.54
N ASP A 59 -14.32 14.56 3.42
CA ASP A 59 -14.05 13.66 4.53
C ASP A 59 -12.78 14.05 5.30
N GLU A 60 -12.88 14.01 6.63
CA GLU A 60 -11.82 14.42 7.53
C GLU A 60 -10.82 13.28 7.77
N PHE A 61 -9.53 13.60 7.71
CA PHE A 61 -8.45 12.65 7.93
C PHE A 61 -8.23 12.33 9.41
N LEU A 62 -8.37 11.05 9.77
CA LEU A 62 -8.13 10.55 11.13
C LEU A 62 -6.76 9.87 11.28
N GLY A 63 -6.26 9.21 10.25
CA GLY A 63 -4.94 8.57 10.29
C GLY A 63 -4.63 7.77 9.03
N VAL A 64 -3.35 7.46 8.81
CA VAL A 64 -2.90 6.60 7.71
C VAL A 64 -1.97 5.50 8.19
N LEU A 65 -2.06 4.36 7.54
CA LEU A 65 -1.20 3.20 7.72
C LEU A 65 -0.66 2.78 6.36
N ASN A 66 0.67 2.72 6.27
CA ASN A 66 1.43 2.39 5.10
C ASN A 66 2.13 1.05 5.35
N ILE A 67 1.76 0.00 4.60
CA ILE A 67 2.27 -1.36 4.80
C ILE A 67 3.01 -1.83 3.55
N PRO A 68 4.35 -1.79 3.53
CA PRO A 68 5.14 -2.25 2.39
C PRO A 68 4.97 -3.76 2.20
N LEU A 69 4.59 -4.20 1.00
CA LEU A 69 4.40 -5.63 0.72
C LEU A 69 5.70 -6.44 0.78
N LYS A 70 6.85 -5.78 0.62
CA LYS A 70 8.19 -6.40 0.72
C LYS A 70 8.53 -6.95 2.10
N ASP A 71 7.82 -6.50 3.14
CA ASP A 71 8.07 -6.90 4.53
C ASP A 71 7.36 -8.21 4.89
N PHE A 72 6.66 -8.84 3.92
CA PHE A 72 5.92 -10.08 4.09
C PHE A 72 6.53 -11.19 3.26
N ASP A 73 6.59 -12.39 3.86
CA ASP A 73 6.79 -13.61 3.09
C ASP A 73 5.45 -14.05 2.48
N VAL A 74 5.44 -14.21 1.15
CA VAL A 74 4.27 -14.58 0.35
C VAL A 74 3.64 -15.90 0.81
N TYR A 75 4.44 -16.81 1.36
CA TYR A 75 3.98 -18.13 1.81
C TYR A 75 3.70 -18.21 3.31
N GLU A 76 3.94 -17.11 4.04
CA GLU A 76 3.65 -17.09 5.46
C GLU A 76 2.13 -17.10 5.72
N ARG A 77 1.72 -17.80 6.78
CA ARG A 77 0.34 -17.78 7.24
C ARG A 77 -0.09 -16.34 7.57
N PRO A 78 -1.22 -15.86 7.04
CA PRO A 78 -1.75 -14.53 7.35
C PRO A 78 -1.88 -14.31 8.86
N ARG A 79 -1.30 -13.21 9.37
CA ARG A 79 -1.36 -12.84 10.78
C ARG A 79 -2.19 -11.57 10.98
N ILE A 80 -2.92 -11.54 12.09
CA ILE A 80 -3.58 -10.34 12.61
C ILE A 80 -2.51 -9.54 13.36
N ARG A 81 -2.40 -8.24 13.08
CA ARG A 81 -1.46 -7.33 13.77
C ARG A 81 -2.10 -5.97 13.97
N TRP A 82 -1.80 -5.35 15.11
CA TRP A 82 -2.11 -3.94 15.38
C TRP A 82 -1.02 -3.05 14.81
N TYR A 83 -1.43 -1.98 14.12
CA TYR A 83 -0.52 -1.01 13.54
C TYR A 83 -0.87 0.41 13.99
N PRO A 84 0.11 1.21 14.44
CA PRO A 84 -0.14 2.58 14.86
C PRO A 84 -0.41 3.49 13.66
N LEU A 85 -1.49 4.27 13.74
CA LEU A 85 -1.83 5.24 12.71
C LEU A 85 -0.87 6.42 12.71
N GLN A 86 -0.44 6.83 11.52
CA GLN A 86 0.45 7.95 11.28
C GLN A 86 -0.31 9.17 10.77
N ASN A 87 0.37 10.32 10.77
CA ASN A 87 -0.12 11.54 10.13
C ASN A 87 0.09 11.49 8.61
N LYS A 88 -0.46 12.46 7.87
CA LYS A 88 -0.17 12.62 6.44
C LYS A 88 1.36 12.74 6.22
N PRO A 89 1.89 12.21 5.11
CA PRO A 89 3.31 12.36 4.77
C PRO A 89 3.74 13.83 4.83
N GLY A 90 4.92 14.08 5.41
CA GLY A 90 5.49 15.43 5.54
C GLY A 90 4.89 16.30 6.66
N LYS A 91 4.01 15.75 7.51
CA LYS A 91 3.57 16.42 8.75
C LYS A 91 4.28 15.82 9.96
N GLU A 92 4.73 16.67 10.87
CA GLU A 92 5.34 16.23 12.12
C GLU A 92 4.38 15.37 12.96
N LYS A 93 4.95 14.45 13.73
CA LYS A 93 4.22 13.60 14.67
C LYS A 93 3.82 14.43 15.87
N THR A 94 2.60 14.98 15.83
CA THR A 94 2.12 15.87 16.88
C THR A 94 1.44 15.12 18.03
N LYS A 95 0.65 14.08 17.75
CA LYS A 95 -0.12 13.29 18.74
C LYS A 95 -0.38 11.84 18.27
N PRO A 96 -0.56 10.87 19.19
CA PRO A 96 -1.08 9.54 18.86
C PRO A 96 -2.45 9.65 18.16
N ARG A 97 -2.70 8.81 17.15
CA ARG A 97 -3.93 8.81 16.34
C ARG A 97 -4.75 7.52 16.44
N GLY A 98 -4.41 6.66 17.40
CA GLY A 98 -4.96 5.31 17.53
C GLY A 98 -4.20 4.28 16.72
N GLU A 99 -4.73 3.06 16.70
CA GLU A 99 -4.15 1.91 16.03
C GLU A 99 -5.23 1.21 15.19
N LEU A 100 -4.82 0.45 14.19
CA LEU A 100 -5.71 -0.33 13.33
C LEU A 100 -5.25 -1.78 13.30
N GLU A 101 -6.16 -2.70 13.61
CA GLU A 101 -5.92 -4.13 13.45
C GLU A 101 -6.13 -4.54 12.00
N VAL A 102 -5.14 -5.19 11.40
CA VAL A 102 -5.19 -5.62 10.00
C VAL A 102 -4.68 -7.06 9.86
N ARG A 103 -5.38 -7.83 9.04
CA ARG A 103 -4.93 -9.15 8.57
C ARG A 103 -4.63 -9.08 7.08
N ILE A 104 -3.41 -9.45 6.70
CA ILE A 104 -2.97 -9.47 5.28
C ILE A 104 -2.58 -10.89 4.91
N GLY A 105 -3.01 -11.32 3.72
CA GLY A 105 -2.63 -12.59 3.11
C GLY A 105 -2.39 -12.43 1.62
N PHE A 106 -1.60 -13.35 1.06
CA PHE A 106 -1.28 -13.39 -0.36
C PHE A 106 -1.95 -14.60 -1.01
N ILE A 107 -2.52 -14.38 -2.19
CA ILE A 107 -3.15 -15.43 -2.98
C ILE A 107 -2.43 -15.50 -4.32
N VAL A 108 -1.80 -16.64 -4.60
CA VAL A 108 -1.18 -16.92 -5.90
C VAL A 108 -2.20 -17.64 -6.78
N LYS A 109 -2.80 -16.94 -7.75
CA LYS A 109 -3.72 -17.55 -8.72
C LYS A 109 -2.93 -18.25 -9.82
N ALA A 110 -3.39 -19.42 -10.28
CA ALA A 110 -2.76 -20.16 -11.38
C ALA A 110 -2.61 -19.26 -12.63
N GLY A 111 -1.44 -19.29 -13.28
CA GLY A 111 -1.12 -18.41 -14.41
C GLY A 111 -0.49 -17.06 -14.05
N SER A 112 -0.36 -16.72 -12.76
CA SER A 112 0.35 -15.49 -12.34
C SER A 112 1.88 -15.60 -12.41
N LEU A 113 2.43 -16.82 -12.39
CA LEU A 113 3.88 -17.11 -12.38
C LEU A 113 4.52 -17.28 -13.77
N ILE A 114 3.91 -16.77 -14.85
CA ILE A 114 4.39 -17.07 -16.21
C ILE A 114 4.37 -15.84 -17.12
N ASP A 115 5.53 -15.18 -17.21
CA ASP A 115 6.19 -14.94 -18.50
C ASP A 115 7.72 -14.80 -18.29
N LEU A 116 8.38 -15.93 -18.01
CA LEU A 116 9.85 -16.04 -18.07
C LEU A 116 10.36 -16.22 -19.52
N SER A 117 9.49 -16.07 -20.54
CA SER A 117 9.86 -16.31 -21.95
C SER A 117 10.60 -15.13 -22.60
N LYS A 118 10.67 -13.97 -21.93
CA LYS A 118 11.52 -12.86 -22.37
C LYS A 118 12.97 -13.09 -21.93
N LYS A 119 13.56 -14.12 -22.54
CA LYS A 119 15.00 -14.36 -22.57
C LYS A 119 15.70 -13.05 -22.93
N GLU A 120 16.64 -12.65 -22.08
CA GLU A 120 17.54 -11.53 -22.29
C GLU A 120 18.02 -11.43 -23.75
N LYS A 121 17.78 -10.27 -24.37
CA LYS A 121 18.70 -9.78 -25.41
C LYS A 121 19.61 -8.75 -24.76
N ASN A 122 20.47 -9.21 -23.85
CA ASN A 122 21.71 -8.50 -23.57
C ASN A 122 22.53 -8.53 -24.86
N LYS A 123 22.37 -7.49 -25.69
CA LYS A 123 23.39 -7.15 -26.70
C LYS A 123 24.55 -6.49 -25.95
N SER A 124 25.42 -7.31 -25.41
CA SER A 124 26.79 -6.90 -25.13
C SER A 124 27.45 -6.52 -26.46
N SER A 125 27.74 -5.24 -26.65
CA SER A 125 28.78 -4.83 -27.60
C SER A 125 29.84 -4.05 -26.83
N LEU A 126 30.86 -4.77 -26.40
CA LEU A 126 32.22 -4.25 -26.34
C LEU A 126 32.54 -3.66 -27.71
N GLY A 127 32.93 -2.39 -27.75
CA GLY A 127 33.29 -1.72 -28.99
C GLY A 127 33.75 -0.28 -28.78
N HIS A 128 35.06 -0.14 -28.56
CA HIS A 128 35.89 1.04 -28.85
C HIS A 128 35.84 2.23 -27.89
N LEU A 129 36.76 2.16 -26.92
CA LEU A 129 37.56 3.27 -26.45
C LEU A 129 38.40 3.82 -27.63
N SER A 130 38.22 5.09 -28.02
CA SER A 130 39.28 5.88 -28.69
C SER A 130 39.00 7.37 -28.60
N GLN A 131 39.79 8.04 -27.74
CA GLN A 131 40.29 9.42 -27.80
C GLN A 131 39.41 10.53 -28.41
N MET A 132 39.00 11.46 -27.56
CA MET A 132 38.94 12.89 -27.93
C MET A 132 39.87 13.65 -26.98
N ALA A 133 41.06 13.99 -27.47
CA ALA A 133 42.00 14.92 -26.86
C ALA A 133 42.68 15.73 -27.97
N SER A 134 42.25 16.98 -28.10
CA SER A 134 42.91 18.14 -28.75
C SER A 134 41.84 19.26 -28.75
N SER A 135 41.89 20.42 -28.11
CA SER A 135 42.98 21.35 -27.77
C SER A 135 44.00 21.53 -28.89
N VAL A 136 43.69 22.41 -29.86
CA VAL A 136 44.15 23.81 -29.95
C VAL A 136 43.06 24.62 -30.66
#